data_AF-A0A813UGE5-F1
#
_entry.id   AF-A0A813UGE5-F1
#
_cell.length_a   1.000
_cell.length_b   1.000
_cell.length_c   1.000
_cell.angle_alpha   90.00
_cell.angle_beta   90.00
_cell.angle_gamma   90.00
#
_symmetry.space_group_name_H-M   'P 1'
#
loop_
_entity.id
_entity.type
_entity.pdbx_description
1 polymer ?
#
loop_
_entity_poly.entity_id
_entity_poly.type
_entity_poly.pdbx_seq_one_letter_code
_entity_poly.pdbx_strand_id
1 'polypeptide(L)'
;MSLNDCGRCQENDEIDGTSWTNKIFVIYLIQRLVFWIRIKMPEDDFDKSFSTLISKLGHPVEEIRLRALENLQAKLDLKLVADVDILQYKYLYIKLLEWFNFPSPPKRDAVLDIVLKLSKV
;
A
#
# COMPACT_ATOMS: atom_id res chain seq x y z
N MET A 1 12.68 13.80 -46.36
CA MET A 1 12.92 15.06 -45.61
C MET A 1 11.56 15.74 -45.42
N SER A 2 11.29 16.28 -44.22
CA SER A 2 9.99 16.61 -43.59
C SER A 2 9.35 15.38 -42.93
N LEU A 3 9.39 15.14 -41.60
CA LEU A 3 9.13 15.94 -40.38
C LEU A 3 7.66 16.41 -40.27
N ASN A 4 7.10 16.13 -39.07
CA ASN A 4 5.73 16.37 -38.52
C ASN A 4 4.88 15.08 -38.53
N ASP A 5 4.31 14.54 -37.44
CA ASP A 5 4.02 15.08 -36.11
C ASP A 5 3.96 13.97 -35.04
N CYS A 6 4.30 14.39 -33.82
CA CYS A 6 4.16 13.66 -32.56
C CYS A 6 2.68 13.48 -32.22
N GLY A 7 2.13 12.28 -32.45
CA GLY A 7 0.80 11.87 -32.01
C GLY A 7 0.86 11.27 -30.61
N ARG A 8 0.65 12.13 -29.62
CA ARG A 8 0.36 11.82 -28.21
C ARG A 8 -0.66 10.67 -28.09
N CYS A 9 -0.23 9.49 -27.62
CA CYS A 9 -1.14 8.47 -27.13
C CYS A 9 -1.67 8.90 -25.74
N GLN A 10 -2.77 9.66 -25.72
CA GLN A 10 -3.62 9.80 -24.54
C GLN A 10 -5.06 9.61 -24.98
N GLU A 11 -5.63 8.47 -24.60
CA GLU A 11 -6.98 8.33 -24.04
C GLU A 11 -7.23 6.85 -23.82
N ASN A 12 -7.06 6.42 -22.57
CA ASN A 12 -7.65 5.21 -22.01
C ASN A 12 -7.96 5.51 -20.54
N ASP A 13 -8.70 6.58 -20.30
CA ASP A 13 -9.36 6.84 -19.02
C ASP A 13 -10.85 6.53 -19.19
N GLU A 14 -11.19 5.24 -19.23
CA GLU A 14 -12.57 4.84 -18.97
C GLU A 14 -12.60 3.43 -18.36
N ILE A 15 -12.18 3.34 -17.10
CA ILE A 15 -12.70 2.30 -16.21
C ILE A 15 -13.86 2.94 -15.46
N ASP A 16 -15.03 2.90 -16.09
CA ASP A 16 -16.31 3.11 -15.41
C ASP A 16 -16.48 2.02 -14.34
N GLY A 17 -16.29 2.43 -13.10
CA GLY A 17 -16.52 1.62 -11.91
C GLY A 17 -17.69 2.15 -11.11
N THR A 18 -18.91 2.08 -11.63
CA THR A 18 -20.13 2.26 -10.83
C THR A 18 -20.25 1.19 -9.74
N SER A 19 -19.55 1.36 -8.60
CA SER A 19 -19.91 0.76 -7.29
C SER A 19 -19.09 1.36 -6.13
N TRP A 20 -18.83 2.68 -6.13
CA TRP A 20 -18.15 3.37 -5.03
C TRP A 20 -19.10 3.86 -3.91
N THR A 21 -20.36 3.41 -3.90
CA THR A 21 -21.39 3.85 -2.94
C THR A 21 -21.12 3.45 -1.49
N ASN A 22 -20.10 2.61 -1.24
CA ASN A 22 -19.59 2.31 0.09
C ASN A 22 -18.19 2.88 0.36
N LYS A 23 -17.70 3.89 -0.37
CA LYS A 23 -16.42 4.56 -0.05
C LYS A 23 -16.37 4.98 1.42
N ILE A 24 -17.41 5.65 1.91
CA ILE A 24 -17.48 6.08 3.30
C ILE A 24 -17.55 4.89 4.26
N PHE A 25 -18.31 3.84 3.93
CA PHE A 25 -18.46 2.68 4.82
C PHE A 25 -17.19 1.84 4.89
N VAL A 26 -16.51 1.62 3.76
CA VAL A 26 -15.22 0.92 3.66
C VAL A 26 -14.11 1.75 4.30
N ILE A 27 -14.05 3.06 4.04
CA ILE A 27 -13.11 3.96 4.72
C ILE A 27 -13.39 3.96 6.23
N TYR A 28 -14.65 4.03 6.67
CA TYR A 28 -15.02 3.99 8.08
C TYR A 28 -14.68 2.63 8.72
N LEU A 29 -14.91 1.51 8.02
CA LEU A 29 -14.53 0.18 8.51
C LEU A 29 -13.02 0.04 8.61
N ILE A 30 -12.27 0.48 7.59
CA ILE A 30 -10.81 0.50 7.60
C ILE A 30 -10.32 1.39 8.74
N GLN A 31 -10.79 2.65 8.82
CA GLN A 31 -10.39 3.58 9.88
C GLN A 31 -10.73 3.05 11.28
N ARG A 32 -11.90 2.44 11.48
CA ARG A 32 -12.32 1.86 12.76
C ARG A 32 -11.52 0.61 13.12
N LEU A 33 -11.18 -0.24 12.14
CA LEU A 33 -10.33 -1.41 12.32
C LEU A 33 -8.89 -0.99 12.64
N VAL A 34 -8.34 -0.03 11.88
CA VAL A 34 -7.01 0.57 12.09
C VAL A 34 -6.92 1.21 13.47
N PHE A 35 -7.92 1.99 13.87
CA PHE A 35 -7.99 2.63 15.18
C PHE A 35 -8.06 1.60 16.31
N TRP A 36 -8.86 0.54 16.16
CA TRP A 36 -8.96 -0.54 17.14
C TRP A 36 -7.63 -1.30 17.29
N ILE A 37 -6.95 -1.59 16.19
CA ILE A 37 -5.63 -2.23 16.21
C ILE A 37 -4.59 -1.33 16.89
N ARG A 38 -4.61 -0.01 16.58
CA ARG A 38 -3.69 0.99 17.18
C ARG A 38 -3.88 1.14 18.69
N ILE A 39 -5.11 1.03 19.21
CA ILE A 39 -5.39 1.13 20.66
C ILE A 39 -4.92 -0.13 21.42
N LYS A 40 -4.96 -1.30 20.79
CA LYS A 40 -4.83 -2.59 21.50
C LYS A 40 -3.37 -3.08 21.61
N MET A 41 -2.41 -2.49 20.89
CA MET A 41 -1.03 -3.00 20.80
C MET A 41 0.02 -1.91 21.06
N PRO A 42 0.71 -1.95 22.22
CA PRO A 42 1.86 -1.09 22.45
C PRO A 42 3.01 -1.46 21.50
N GLU A 43 3.74 -0.44 21.05
CA GLU A 43 4.98 -0.58 20.28
C GLU A 43 6.08 -1.13 21.20
N ASP A 44 6.10 -2.46 21.39
CA ASP A 44 7.30 -3.13 21.90
C ASP A 44 8.36 -3.16 20.79
N ASP A 45 9.63 -3.04 21.21
CA ASP A 45 10.81 -2.65 20.43
C ASP A 45 11.11 -3.64 19.29
N PHE A 46 10.34 -3.52 18.21
CA PHE A 46 10.47 -4.33 17.01
C PHE A 46 11.66 -3.85 16.14
N ASP A 47 12.26 -4.71 15.28
CA ASP A 47 13.30 -4.32 14.32
C ASP A 47 12.96 -2.99 13.61
N LYS A 48 13.68 -1.97 14.08
CA LYS A 48 13.59 -0.56 13.71
C LYS A 48 13.68 -0.36 12.21
N SER A 49 14.40 -1.24 11.50
CA SER A 49 14.56 -1.20 10.05
C SER A 49 13.24 -1.44 9.32
N PHE A 50 12.47 -2.46 9.72
CA PHE A 50 11.19 -2.79 9.09
C PHE A 50 10.08 -1.84 9.53
N SER A 51 10.06 -1.42 10.80
CA SER A 51 9.13 -0.39 11.27
C SER A 51 9.27 0.92 10.48
N THR A 52 10.51 1.32 10.18
CA THR A 52 10.81 2.48 9.33
C THR A 52 10.37 2.29 7.88
N LEU A 53 10.39 1.06 7.36
CA LEU A 53 9.86 0.75 6.03
C LEU A 53 8.33 0.90 6.00
N ILE A 54 7.64 0.32 6.99
CA ILE A 54 6.17 0.38 7.10
C ILE A 54 5.70 1.84 7.21
N SER A 55 6.38 2.67 8.02
CA SER A 55 5.99 4.07 8.18
C SER A 55 6.07 4.87 6.87
N LYS A 56 7.05 4.55 6.00
CA LYS A 56 7.22 5.19 4.68
C LYS A 56 6.11 4.85 3.69
N LEU A 57 5.40 3.72 3.85
CA LEU A 57 4.28 3.36 2.97
C LEU A 57 3.08 4.31 3.11
N GLY A 58 2.91 4.94 4.28
CA GLY A 58 1.86 5.94 4.53
C GLY A 58 2.31 7.39 4.35
N HIS A 59 3.50 7.65 3.80
CA HIS A 59 4.07 8.99 3.70
C HIS A 59 3.27 9.88 2.73
N PRO A 60 3.13 11.20 2.95
CA PRO A 60 2.36 12.09 2.04
C PRO A 60 2.97 12.22 0.63
N VAL A 61 4.30 12.16 0.52
CA VAL A 61 5.02 12.22 -0.76
C VAL A 61 4.96 10.87 -1.47
N GLU A 62 4.40 10.86 -2.68
CA GLU A 62 4.20 9.65 -3.49
C GLU A 62 5.50 8.90 -3.80
N GLU A 63 6.55 9.61 -4.19
CA GLU A 63 7.84 8.99 -4.53
C GLU A 63 8.42 8.18 -3.36
N ILE A 64 8.28 8.68 -2.13
CA ILE A 64 8.74 7.99 -0.92
C ILE A 64 7.95 6.71 -0.70
N ARG A 65 6.63 6.76 -0.90
CA ARG A 65 5.76 5.59 -0.80
C ARG A 65 6.14 4.53 -1.84
N LEU A 66 6.34 4.94 -3.09
CA LEU A 66 6.70 4.03 -4.19
C LEU A 66 8.02 3.32 -3.93
N ARG A 67 9.05 4.05 -3.50
CA ARG A 67 10.34 3.46 -3.13
C ARG A 67 10.22 2.51 -1.95
N ALA A 68 9.37 2.82 -0.97
CA ALA A 68 9.10 1.92 0.15
C ALA A 68 8.39 0.64 -0.29
N LEU A 69 7.44 0.75 -1.22
CA LEU A 69 6.74 -0.39 -1.81
C LEU A 69 7.68 -1.31 -2.59
N GLU A 70 8.56 -0.75 -3.43
CA GLU A 70 9.56 -1.52 -4.18
C GLU A 70 10.55 -2.22 -3.24
N ASN A 71 10.98 -1.54 -2.18
CA ASN A 71 11.87 -2.11 -1.18
C ASN A 71 11.19 -3.24 -0.39
N LEU A 72 9.90 -3.09 -0.06
CA LEU A 72 9.10 -4.16 0.55
C LEU A 72 9.00 -5.37 -0.38
N GLN A 73 8.69 -5.16 -1.65
CA GLN A 73 8.62 -6.24 -2.65
C GLN A 73 9.94 -6.98 -2.75
N ALA A 74 11.05 -6.26 -2.90
CA ALA A 74 12.38 -6.86 -2.95
C ALA A 74 12.69 -7.67 -1.68
N LYS A 75 12.35 -7.16 -0.50
CA LYS A 75 12.52 -7.88 0.77
C LYS A 75 11.67 -9.15 0.86
N LEU A 76 10.44 -9.12 0.32
CA LEU A 76 9.56 -10.30 0.26
C LEU A 76 10.07 -11.35 -0.73
N ASP A 77 10.49 -10.92 -1.92
CA ASP A 77 10.98 -11.83 -2.97
C ASP A 77 12.31 -12.50 -2.57
N LEU A 78 13.16 -11.77 -1.84
CA LEU A 78 14.39 -12.32 -1.26
C LEU A 78 14.18 -13.09 0.05
N LYS A 79 12.93 -13.23 0.52
CA LYS A 79 12.57 -13.86 1.81
C LYS A 79 13.34 -13.28 3.00
N LEU A 80 13.72 -12.00 2.92
CA LEU A 80 14.41 -11.26 3.98
C LEU A 80 13.45 -10.76 5.05
N VAL A 81 12.15 -10.84 4.78
CA VAL A 81 11.08 -10.71 5.77
C VAL A 81 10.93 -12.06 6.45
N ALA A 82 11.92 -12.43 7.27
CA ALA A 82 11.86 -13.62 8.12
C ALA A 82 10.98 -13.31 9.33
N ASP A 83 10.03 -14.20 9.64
CA ASP A 83 9.18 -14.24 10.85
C ASP A 83 8.98 -12.88 11.52
N VAL A 84 8.39 -11.96 10.76
CA VAL A 84 8.00 -10.64 11.27
C VAL A 84 6.98 -10.89 12.38
N ASP A 85 7.24 -10.40 13.59
CA ASP A 85 6.27 -10.49 14.69
C ASP A 85 4.87 -10.10 14.23
N ILE A 86 3.86 -10.83 14.70
CA ILE A 86 2.44 -10.66 14.36
C ILE A 86 2.01 -9.18 14.40
N LEU A 87 2.60 -8.39 15.30
CA LEU A 87 2.40 -6.95 15.43
C LEU A 87 2.71 -6.18 14.13
N GLN A 88 3.87 -6.39 13.54
CA GLN A 88 4.24 -5.66 12.34
C GLN A 88 3.48 -6.12 11.11
N TYR A 89 3.15 -7.41 10.99
CA TYR A 89 2.29 -7.85 9.90
C TYR A 89 0.98 -7.08 9.96
N LYS A 90 0.39 -6.90 11.16
CA LYS A 90 -0.81 -6.05 11.33
C LYS A 90 -0.58 -4.61 10.90
N TYR A 91 0.51 -3.97 11.34
CA TYR A 91 0.84 -2.60 10.93
C TYR A 91 1.07 -2.48 9.42
N LEU A 92 1.70 -3.47 8.81
CA LEU A 92 1.93 -3.55 7.38
C LEU A 92 0.59 -3.66 6.63
N TYR A 93 -0.31 -4.56 7.03
CA TYR A 93 -1.64 -4.67 6.44
C TYR A 93 -2.41 -3.35 6.54
N ILE A 94 -2.35 -2.68 7.69
CA ILE A 94 -2.97 -1.36 7.87
C ILE A 94 -2.42 -0.38 6.83
N LYS A 95 -1.11 -0.27 6.67
CA LYS A 95 -0.50 0.67 5.72
C LYS A 95 -0.78 0.32 4.26
N LEU A 96 -0.83 -0.96 3.92
CA LEU A 96 -1.23 -1.42 2.59
C LEU A 96 -2.71 -1.12 2.30
N LEU A 97 -3.59 -1.25 3.29
CA LEU A 97 -5.00 -0.88 3.15
C LEU A 97 -5.20 0.64 3.08
N GLU A 98 -4.46 1.41 3.89
CA GLU A 98 -4.45 2.87 3.82
C GLU A 98 -3.96 3.39 2.47
N TRP A 99 -3.18 2.60 1.72
CA TRP A 99 -2.75 2.93 0.37
C TRP A 99 -3.93 3.23 -0.57
N PHE A 100 -5.07 2.56 -0.39
CA PHE A 100 -6.26 2.79 -1.21
C PHE A 100 -7.07 4.03 -0.81
N ASN A 101 -6.70 4.69 0.30
CA ASN A 101 -7.33 5.95 0.72
C ASN A 101 -6.76 7.16 -0.04
N PHE A 102 -5.66 7.01 -0.78
CA PHE A 102 -5.13 8.08 -1.63
C PHE A 102 -6.04 8.30 -2.86
N PRO A 103 -6.20 9.55 -3.34
CA PRO A 103 -7.17 9.87 -4.40
C PRO A 103 -6.84 9.22 -5.76
N SER A 104 -5.55 8.96 -6.03
CA SER A 104 -5.07 8.17 -7.18
C SER A 104 -3.89 7.31 -6.71
N PRO A 105 -4.14 6.10 -6.17
CA PRO A 105 -3.07 5.28 -5.64
C PRO A 105 -2.30 4.64 -6.80
N PRO A 106 -0.98 4.90 -6.92
CA PRO A 106 -0.16 4.24 -7.93
C PRO A 106 0.07 2.77 -7.54
N LYS A 107 0.35 1.91 -8.53
CA LYS A 107 0.71 0.48 -8.33
C LYS A 107 -0.29 -0.33 -7.47
N ARG A 108 -1.59 -0.11 -7.65
CA ARG A 108 -2.69 -0.82 -6.95
C ARG A 108 -2.55 -2.35 -6.97
N ASP A 109 -2.33 -2.91 -8.15
CA ASP A 109 -2.24 -4.37 -8.32
C ASP A 109 -1.06 -4.95 -7.53
N ALA A 110 0.08 -4.24 -7.55
CA ALA A 110 1.27 -4.63 -6.82
C ALA A 110 1.05 -4.64 -5.30
N VAL A 111 0.23 -3.71 -4.78
CA VAL A 111 -0.15 -3.68 -3.36
C VAL A 111 -1.09 -4.84 -3.03
N LEU A 112 -2.09 -5.11 -3.88
CA LEU A 112 -3.01 -6.24 -3.69
C LEU A 112 -2.29 -7.59 -3.73
N ASP A 113 -1.33 -7.76 -4.64
CA ASP A 113 -0.49 -8.96 -4.73
C ASP A 113 0.30 -9.19 -3.45
N ILE A 114 0.85 -8.13 -2.84
CA ILE A 114 1.54 -8.24 -1.54
C ILE A 114 0.56 -8.67 -0.46
N VAL A 115 -0.61 -8.04 -0.37
CA VAL A 115 -1.64 -8.42 0.62
C VAL A 115 -2.03 -9.89 0.45
N LEU A 116 -2.22 -10.34 -0.79
CA LEU A 116 -2.58 -11.72 -1.10
C LEU A 116 -1.43 -12.69 -0.77
N LYS A 117 -0.18 -12.37 -1.12
CA LYS A 117 1.01 -13.17 -0.75
C LYS A 117 1.10 -13.33 0.77
N LEU A 118 0.94 -12.24 1.51
CA LEU A 118 1.01 -12.24 2.96
C LEU A 118 -0.16 -12.99 3.62
N SER A 119 -1.34 -13.00 3.01
CA SER A 119 -2.52 -13.70 3.54
C SER A 119 -2.45 -15.23 3.48
N LYS A 120 -1.56 -15.75 2.63
CA LYS A 120 -1.33 -17.20 2.44
C LYS A 120 -0.23 -17.77 3.34
N VAL A 121 0.43 -16.90 4.11
CA VAL A 121 1.46 -17.28 5.09
C VAL A 121 0.79 -17.87 6.32
#